data_AF-A0A7X6PYP4-F1
#
_entry.id   AF-A0A7X6PYP4-F1
#
_cell.length_a   1.000
_cell.length_b   1.000
_cell.length_c   1.000
_cell.angle_alpha   90.00
_cell.angle_beta   90.00
_cell.angle_gamma   90.00
#
_symmetry.space_group_name_H-M   'P 1'
#
loop_
_entity.id
_entity.type
_entity.pdbx_description
1 polymer ?
#
loop_
_entity_poly.entity_id
_entity_poly.type
_entity_poly.pdbx_seq_one_letter_code
_entity_poly.pdbx_strand_id
1 'polypeptide(L)' 'MKQYLYGKQPILMRIKQKQRIEHLYIQEGVKAMLDVARQHRINYTIVSKKQLDQMSDFQNHQGVIGEIKPYATVSLDVLL' A
#
# COMPACT_ATOMS: atom_id res chain seq x y z
N MET A 1 2.15 -12.65 -8.98
CA MET A 1 1.20 -12.38 -7.89
C MET A 1 1.41 -10.96 -7.40
N LYS A 2 0.33 -10.22 -7.15
CA LYS A 2 0.37 -8.89 -6.53
C LYS A 2 0.20 -9.05 -5.03
N GLN A 3 0.92 -8.26 -4.23
CA GLN A 3 0.75 -8.24 -2.78
C GLN A 3 0.32 -6.84 -2.35
N TYR A 4 -0.53 -6.77 -1.32
CA TYR A 4 -1.07 -5.51 -0.83
C TYR A 4 -0.58 -5.19 0.59
N LEU A 5 -0.36 -3.90 0.85
CA LEU A 5 -0.14 -3.33 2.17
C LEU A 5 -1.33 -2.45 2.53
N TYR A 6 -1.88 -2.63 3.72
CA TYR A 6 -3.07 -1.93 4.18
C TYR A 6 -2.70 -0.87 5.23
N GLY A 7 -3.29 0.33 5.14
CA GLY A 7 -3.12 1.37 6.15
C GLY A 7 -2.01 2.37 5.84
N LYS A 8 -2.09 3.53 6.49
CA LYS A 8 -1.17 4.65 6.23
C LYS A 8 0.25 4.34 6.72
N GLN A 9 0.38 3.79 7.92
CA GLN A 9 1.69 3.55 8.54
C GLN A 9 2.55 2.54 7.77
N PRO A 10 2.03 1.38 7.34
CA PRO A 10 2.82 0.45 6.53
C PRO A 10 3.31 1.07 5.22
N ILE A 11 2.47 1.89 4.57
CA ILE A 11 2.82 2.61 3.35
C ILE A 11 3.93 3.64 3.61
N LEU A 12 3.80 4.46 4.66
CA LEU A 12 4.83 5.43 5.02
C LEU A 12 6.16 4.77 5.39
N MET A 13 6.11 3.64 6.11
CA MET A 13 7.30 2.88 6.47
C MET A 13 8.02 2.31 5.23
N ARG A 14 7.26 1.74 4.28
CA ARG A 14 7.78 1.25 2.99
C ARG A 14 8.49 2.36 2.21
N ILE A 15 7.86 3.53 2.11
CA ILE A 15 8.44 4.72 1.47
C ILE A 15 9.72 5.16 2.19
N LYS A 16 9.70 5.21 3.54
CA LYS A 16 10.86 5.57 4.36
C LYS A 16 12.04 4.61 4.16
N GLN A 17 11.75 3.32 3.98
CA GLN A 17 12.75 2.29 3.66
C GLN A 17 13.22 2.33 2.20
N LYS A 18 12.77 3.32 1.40
CA LYS A 18 13.04 3.46 -0.04
C LYS A 18 12.63 2.22 -0.83
N GLN A 19 11.65 1.48 -0.33
CA GLN A 19 11.13 0.30 -1.00
C GLN A 19 10.01 0.69 -1.95
N ARG A 20 9.95 0.04 -3.11
CA ARG A 20 9.01 0.38 -4.17
C ARG A 20 7.58 0.02 -3.79
N ILE A 21 6.68 0.95 -4.13
CA ILE A 21 5.23 0.80 -4.19
C ILE A 21 4.86 1.00 -5.65
N GLU A 22 4.14 0.05 -6.24
CA GLU A 22 3.77 0.11 -7.65
C GLU A 22 2.57 1.03 -7.87
N HIS A 23 1.58 0.96 -6.96
CA HIS A 23 0.34 1.73 -7.05
C HIS A 23 -0.29 1.96 -5.68
N LEU A 24 -0.96 3.10 -5.50
CA LEU A 24 -1.76 3.42 -4.30
C LEU A 24 -3.24 3.54 -4.65
N TYR A 25 -4.09 2.85 -3.91
CA TYR A 25 -5.55 3.05 -3.92
C TYR A 25 -5.91 3.88 -2.70
N ILE A 26 -6.42 5.09 -2.93
CA ILE A 26 -6.60 6.11 -1.89
C ILE A 26 -8.09 6.42 -1.78
N GLN A 27 -8.62 6.39 -0.56
CA GLN A 27 -10.00 6.74 -0.32
C GLN A 27 -10.26 8.21 -0.66
N GLU A 28 -11.39 8.49 -1.31
CA GLU A 28 -11.91 9.84 -1.50
C GLU A 28 -11.86 10.65 -0.18
N GLY A 29 -11.38 11.89 -0.27
CA GLY A 29 -11.23 12.80 0.88
C GLY A 29 -9.94 12.64 1.70
N VAL A 30 -9.13 11.59 1.48
CA VAL A 30 -7.87 11.37 2.21
C VAL A 30 -6.71 12.15 1.57
N LYS A 31 -6.72 13.48 1.73
CA LYS A 31 -5.72 14.39 1.13
C LYS A 31 -4.28 14.05 1.50
N ALA A 32 -4.02 13.71 2.76
CA ALA A 32 -2.66 13.41 3.23
C ALA A 32 -1.96 12.30 2.42
N MET A 33 -2.68 11.25 2.00
CA MET A 33 -2.09 10.18 1.19
C MET A 33 -1.96 10.55 -0.29
N LEU A 34 -2.84 11.42 -0.78
CA LEU A 34 -2.74 11.98 -2.12
C LEU A 34 -1.46 12.82 -2.26
N ASP A 35 -1.17 13.64 -1.26
CA ASP A 35 0.04 14.47 -1.22
C ASP A 35 1.30 13.62 -1.15
N VAL A 36 1.29 12.55 -0.32
CA VAL A 36 2.37 11.55 -0.28
C VAL A 36 2.58 10.90 -1.64
N ALA A 37 1.51 10.45 -2.31
CA ALA A 37 1.61 9.82 -3.62
C ALA A 37 2.24 10.78 -4.66
N ARG A 38 1.82 12.05 -4.67
CA ARG A 38 2.35 13.09 -5.56
C ARG A 38 3.81 13.42 -5.25
N GLN A 39 4.14 13.65 -3.98
CA GLN A 39 5.50 13.97 -3.55
C GLN A 39 6.51 12.89 -3.95
N HIS A 40 6.10 11.62 -3.83
CA HIS A 40 6.94 10.47 -4.15
C HIS A 40 6.75 9.93 -5.58
N ARG A 41 5.95 10.62 -6.42
CA ARG A 41 5.64 10.23 -7.81
C ARG A 41 5.15 8.78 -7.94
N ILE A 42 4.33 8.34 -7.00
CA ILE A 42 3.72 7.02 -6.97
C ILE A 42 2.40 7.08 -7.75
N ASN A 43 2.16 6.12 -8.64
CA ASN A 43 0.87 6.02 -9.32
C ASN A 43 -0.25 5.81 -8.32
N TYR A 44 -1.40 6.45 -8.54
CA TYR A 44 -2.52 6.35 -7.61
C TYR A 44 -3.88 6.35 -8.31
N THR A 45 -4.86 5.73 -7.66
CA THR A 45 -6.28 5.78 -8.03
C THR A 45 -7.09 6.21 -6.81
N ILE A 46 -7.98 7.18 -7.00
CA ILE A 46 -8.96 7.56 -6.00
C ILE A 46 -10.13 6.57 -6.06
N VAL A 47 -10.53 6.03 -4.91
CA VAL A 47 -11.58 5.02 -4.79
C VAL A 47 -12.53 5.34 -3.63
N SER A 48 -13.74 4.81 -3.69
CA SER A 48 -14.70 4.89 -2.59
C SER A 48 -14.26 4.02 -1.40
N LYS A 49 -14.80 4.31 -0.21
CA LYS A 49 -14.58 3.48 0.98
C LYS A 49 -14.97 2.01 0.73
N LYS A 50 -16.13 1.78 0.12
CA LYS A 50 -16.65 0.44 -0.18
C LYS A 50 -15.68 -0.38 -1.04
N GLN A 51 -15.02 0.26 -2.01
CA GLN A 51 -14.02 -0.42 -2.83
C GLN A 51 -12.80 -0.83 -2.00
N LEU A 52 -12.31 0.03 -1.09
CA LEU A 52 -11.20 -0.36 -0.22
C LEU A 52 -11.57 -1.48 0.75
N ASP A 53 -12.77 -1.44 1.34
CA ASP A 53 -13.27 -2.51 2.20
C ASP A 53 -13.26 -3.84 1.44
N GLN A 54 -13.70 -3.86 0.18
CA GLN A 54 -13.67 -5.08 -0.65
C GLN A 54 -12.24 -5.51 -1.01
N MET A 55 -11.35 -4.57 -1.30
CA MET A 55 -9.96 -4.85 -1.66
C MET A 55 -9.13 -5.37 -0.49
N SER A 56 -9.45 -4.95 0.75
CA SER A 56 -8.77 -5.39 1.96
C SER A 56 -9.44 -6.58 2.63
N ASP A 57 -10.49 -7.17 2.05
CA ASP A 57 -11.32 -8.18 2.71
C ASP A 57 -11.79 -7.71 4.10
N PHE A 58 -12.31 -6.48 4.15
CA PHE A 58 -12.77 -5.76 5.34
C PHE A 58 -11.70 -5.55 6.43
N GLN A 59 -10.42 -5.79 6.12
CA GLN A 59 -9.32 -5.43 7.01
C GLN A 59 -9.13 -3.91 7.09
N ASN A 60 -8.50 -3.46 8.19
CA ASN A 60 -8.30 -2.05 8.46
C ASN A 60 -7.32 -1.38 7.48
N HIS A 61 -7.85 -0.80 6.41
CA HIS A 61 -7.08 -0.09 5.38
C HIS A 61 -6.84 1.40 5.71
N GLN A 62 -7.49 1.97 6.73
CA GLN A 62 -7.32 3.38 7.14
C GLN A 62 -7.36 4.41 5.99
N GLY A 63 -8.13 4.12 4.93
CA GLY A 63 -8.25 4.95 3.74
C GLY A 63 -7.14 4.84 2.69
N VAL A 64 -6.24 3.85 2.78
CA VAL A 64 -5.23 3.59 1.72
C VAL A 64 -4.79 2.13 1.64
N ILE A 65 -4.58 1.64 0.42
CA ILE A 65 -3.99 0.34 0.11
C ILE A 65 -2.86 0.54 -0.89
N GLY A 66 -1.71 -0.09 -0.68
CA GLY A 66 -0.60 -0.06 -1.64
C GLY A 66 -0.34 -1.41 -2.26
N GLU A 67 -0.20 -1.44 -3.57
CA GLU A 67 0.28 -2.58 -4.34
C GLU A 67 1.82 -2.61 -4.32
N ILE A 68 2.38 -3.75 -3.92
CA ILE A 68 3.82 -3.99 -3.89
C ILE A 68 4.17 -5.26 -4.67
N LYS A 69 5.42 -5.33 -5.14
CA LYS A 69 5.98 -6.60 -5.59
C LYS A 69 6.00 -7.59 -4.42
N PRO A 70 5.67 -8.87 -4.67
CA PRO A 70 5.74 -9.89 -3.65
C PRO A 70 7.15 -9.97 -3.06
N TYR A 71 7.23 -10.14 -1.75
CA TYR A 71 8.52 -10.37 -1.10
C TYR A 71 9.12 -11.68 -1.63
N ALA A 72 10.42 -11.66 -1.91
CA ALA A 72 11.19 -12.89 -2.08
C ALA A 72 11.29 -13.54 -0.69
N THR A 73 10.39 -14.47 -0.41
CA THR A 73 10.47 -15.32 0.78
C THR A 73 11.60 -16.31 0.57
N VAL A 74 12.58 -16.30 1.46
CA VAL A 74 13.58 -17.38 1.55
C VAL A 74 13.10 -18.38 2.59
N SER A 75 13.24 -19.68 2.29
CA SER A 75 13.01 -20.72 3.28
C SER A 75 13.97 -20.56 4.46
N LEU A 76 13.50 -20.86 5.67
CA LEU A 76 14.30 -20.78 6.90
C LEU A 76 15.57 -21.64 6.83
N ASP A 77 15.57 -22.69 6.01
CA ASP A 77 16.70 -23.59 5.78
C ASP A 77 17.95 -22.89 5.21
N VAL A 78 17.83 -21.64 4.73
CA VAL A 78 18.94 -20.84 4.18
C VAL A 78 19.72 -20.09 5.26
N LEU A 79 19.19 -20.00 6.50
CA LEU A 79 19.83 -19.32 7.63
C LEU A 79 20.64 -20.24 8.55
N LEU A 80 20.78 -21.53 8.19
CA LEU A 80 21.57 -22.53 8.92
C LEU A 80 22.97 -22.71 8.36
#